data_AF-A0A353WT76-F1
#
_entry.id   AF-A0A353WT76-F1
#
_cell.length_a   1.000
_cell.length_b   1.000
_cell.length_c   1.000
_cell.angle_alpha   90.00
_cell.angle_beta   90.00
_cell.angle_gamma   90.00
#
_symmetry.space_group_name_H-M   'P 1'
#
loop_
_entity.id
_entity.type
_entity.pdbx_description
1 polymer ?
#
loop_
_entity_poly.entity_id
_entity_poly.type
_entity_poly.pdbx_seq_one_letter_code
_entity_poly.pdbx_strand_id
1 'polypeptide(L)'
;MNHILSYKGYRFYQTTYDSDTLGSTFTVAHDPLGISLVYAGYALFLIAFIAFFFTDRKLRAVARKVGGVATAIMLFTVGSEFTASAAGNKAPKTLSKETAAQFGDLYVFYHERVCPLQTVAKDFRVKLYGNSDVYGFTDEQVLTGWIFYGSSWRDIPQKHRKNANDAQDRQQTINALFTGEFLKLYPLPDSLGRVTWYAQNDKLPDELSDDEWLFIRKSMNYIGELVISGDEAGLSTALEKLKKFQQKQAADALPSTLRIGAERLYNSFPPLFPVAGLFLISGLILLGWFVRCLACHLSIGI
;
A
#
# COMPACT_ATOMS: atom_id res chain seq x y z
N MET A 1 3.32 9.25 45.25
CA MET A 1 2.60 8.16 44.55
C MET A 1 2.79 6.90 45.35
N ASN A 2 1.70 6.16 45.62
CA ASN A 2 1.68 5.07 46.60
C ASN A 2 2.50 3.87 46.09
N HIS A 3 3.56 3.47 46.80
CA HIS A 3 4.34 2.28 46.47
C HIS A 3 3.67 1.05 47.09
N ILE A 4 3.22 0.14 46.23
CA ILE A 4 2.56 -1.10 46.66
C ILE A 4 3.63 -2.06 47.18
N LEU A 5 3.46 -2.59 48.39
CA LEU A 5 4.35 -3.59 48.97
C LEU A 5 4.14 -4.93 48.25
N SER A 6 5.20 -5.50 47.70
CA SER A 6 5.18 -6.81 47.04
C SER A 6 6.10 -7.81 47.76
N TYR A 7 5.57 -8.96 48.16
CA TYR A 7 6.35 -10.02 48.82
C TYR A 7 5.90 -11.40 48.35
N LYS A 8 6.81 -12.21 47.79
CA LYS A 8 6.57 -13.61 47.32
C LYS A 8 5.28 -13.80 46.48
N GLY A 9 4.99 -12.87 45.57
CA GLY A 9 3.79 -12.94 44.71
C GLY A 9 2.50 -12.38 45.34
N TYR A 10 2.55 -11.94 46.60
CA TYR A 10 1.48 -11.19 47.26
C TYR A 10 1.70 -9.69 47.10
N ARG A 11 0.62 -8.96 46.82
CA ARG A 11 0.60 -7.50 46.77
C ARG A 11 -0.38 -6.97 47.81
N PHE A 12 0.08 -6.01 48.58
CA PHE A 12 -0.69 -5.36 49.63
C PHE A 12 -1.12 -3.98 49.15
N TYR A 13 -2.41 -3.83 48.86
CA TYR A 13 -3.01 -2.56 48.50
C TYR A 13 -3.60 -1.95 49.75
N GLN A 14 -3.16 -0.76 50.11
CA GLN A 14 -3.79 -0.02 51.19
C GLN A 14 -5.11 0.56 50.69
N THR A 15 -6.22 0.21 51.32
CA THR A 15 -7.56 0.59 50.87
C THR A 15 -8.19 1.69 51.72
N THR A 16 -8.01 1.65 53.04
CA THR A 16 -8.64 2.62 53.96
C THR A 16 -7.74 2.90 55.17
N TYR A 17 -7.84 4.12 55.71
CA TYR A 17 -7.32 4.47 57.04
C TYR A 17 -8.43 4.38 58.07
N ASP A 18 -8.12 3.90 59.27
CA ASP A 18 -9.08 3.90 60.36
C ASP A 18 -9.40 5.36 60.79
N SER A 19 -10.58 5.55 61.38
CA SER A 19 -11.14 6.84 61.79
C SER A 19 -10.27 7.59 62.82
N ASP A 20 -9.43 6.87 63.54
CA ASP A 20 -8.45 7.38 64.50
C ASP A 20 -7.06 7.61 63.87
N THR A 21 -6.87 7.31 62.58
CA THR A 21 -5.62 7.40 61.80
C THR A 21 -4.46 6.54 62.30
N LEU A 22 -4.67 5.68 63.30
CA LEU A 22 -3.63 4.85 63.91
C LEU A 22 -3.49 3.48 63.22
N GLY A 23 -4.47 3.09 62.40
CA GLY A 23 -4.48 1.85 61.64
C GLY A 23 -4.72 2.06 60.14
N SER A 24 -4.25 1.12 59.33
CA SER A 24 -4.58 1.04 57.91
C SER A 24 -4.99 -0.36 57.52
N THR A 25 -6.05 -0.45 56.72
CA THR A 25 -6.54 -1.72 56.17
C THR A 25 -5.84 -2.00 54.85
N PHE A 26 -5.29 -3.20 54.72
CA PHE A 26 -4.66 -3.68 53.48
C PHE A 26 -5.49 -4.80 52.85
N THR A 27 -5.76 -4.67 51.56
CA THR A 27 -6.28 -5.74 50.73
C THR A 27 -5.11 -6.51 50.13
N VAL A 28 -5.11 -7.82 50.35
CA VAL A 28 -4.08 -8.72 49.84
C VAL A 28 -4.57 -9.37 48.55
N ALA A 29 -3.80 -9.24 47.48
CA ALA A 29 -4.01 -10.00 46.25
C ALA A 29 -2.82 -10.93 46.00
N HIS A 30 -3.10 -12.18 45.65
CA HIS A 30 -2.09 -13.15 45.23
C HIS A 30 -2.30 -13.47 43.75
N ASP A 31 -1.46 -12.90 42.89
CA ASP A 31 -1.48 -13.18 41.46
C ASP A 31 -0.06 -13.15 40.87
N PRO A 32 0.71 -14.25 41.02
CA PRO A 32 2.08 -14.31 40.54
C PRO A 32 2.19 -14.46 39.01
N LEU A 33 1.15 -14.98 38.34
CA LEU A 33 1.20 -15.36 36.92
C LEU A 33 0.32 -14.49 36.02
N GLY A 34 -0.81 -13.97 36.49
CA GLY A 34 -1.77 -13.20 35.70
C GLY A 34 -1.22 -11.86 35.25
N ILE A 35 -0.54 -11.13 36.14
CA ILE A 35 0.11 -9.86 35.78
C ILE A 35 1.18 -10.06 34.70
N SER A 36 2.06 -11.05 34.90
CA SER A 36 3.12 -11.38 33.94
C SER A 36 2.54 -11.75 32.58
N LEU A 37 1.40 -12.46 32.56
CA LEU A 37 0.70 -12.78 31.33
C LEU A 37 0.07 -11.56 30.65
N VAL A 38 -0.62 -10.69 31.38
CA VAL A 38 -1.25 -9.50 30.80
C VAL A 38 -0.21 -8.62 30.13
N TYR A 39 0.93 -8.40 30.80
CA TYR A 39 2.04 -7.66 30.22
C TYR A 39 2.76 -8.42 29.09
N ALA A 40 2.89 -9.75 29.17
CA ALA A 40 3.40 -10.55 28.06
C ALA A 40 2.46 -10.49 26.83
N GLY A 41 1.15 -10.44 27.06
CA GLY A 41 0.13 -10.26 26.02
C GLY A 41 0.23 -8.88 25.38
N TYR A 42 0.39 -7.82 26.16
CA TYR A 42 0.63 -6.48 25.63
C TYR A 42 1.96 -6.37 24.87
N ALA A 43 3.03 -6.98 25.37
CA ALA A 43 4.32 -7.02 24.69
C ALA A 43 4.22 -7.80 23.37
N LEU A 44 3.53 -8.94 23.36
CA LEU A 44 3.30 -9.74 22.16
C LEU A 44 2.41 -9.01 21.16
N PHE A 45 1.39 -8.28 21.62
CA PHE A 45 0.56 -7.41 20.79
C PHE A 45 1.37 -6.29 20.14
N LEU A 46 2.25 -5.64 20.91
CA LEU A 46 3.16 -4.62 20.39
C LEU A 46 4.12 -5.22 19.35
N ILE A 47 4.71 -6.39 19.62
CA ILE A 47 5.59 -7.09 18.68
C ILE A 47 4.83 -7.48 17.41
N ALA A 48 3.59 -7.98 17.52
CA ALA A 48 2.74 -8.29 16.39
C ALA A 48 2.39 -7.03 15.57
N PHE A 49 2.11 -5.91 16.24
CA PHE A 49 1.83 -4.63 15.60
C PHE A 49 3.06 -4.07 14.87
N ILE A 50 4.25 -4.20 15.45
CA ILE A 50 5.49 -3.78 14.78
C ILE A 50 5.82 -4.72 13.62
N ALA A 51 5.71 -6.04 13.83
CA ALA A 51 5.95 -7.05 12.79
C ALA A 51 4.97 -6.93 11.61
N PHE A 52 3.75 -6.42 11.83
CA PHE A 52 2.78 -6.12 10.79
C PHE A 52 3.35 -5.18 9.72
N PHE A 53 4.14 -4.16 10.08
CA PHE A 53 4.73 -3.23 9.12
C PHE A 53 5.86 -3.84 8.27
N PHE A 54 6.51 -4.90 8.75
CA PHE A 54 7.65 -5.53 8.07
C PHE A 54 7.30 -6.83 7.35
N THR A 55 6.01 -7.23 7.34
CA THR A 55 5.60 -8.48 6.70
C THR A 55 5.44 -8.30 5.19
N ASP A 56 6.57 -8.44 4.50
CA ASP A 56 6.62 -8.47 3.05
C ASP A 56 6.05 -9.79 2.50
N ARG A 57 5.44 -9.78 1.30
CA ARG A 57 4.81 -10.95 0.64
C ARG A 57 5.76 -12.15 0.49
N LYS A 58 7.08 -11.90 0.53
CA LYS A 58 8.15 -12.89 0.42
C LYS A 58 8.15 -13.91 1.56
N LEU A 59 7.74 -13.53 2.78
CA LEU A 59 7.69 -14.46 3.92
C LEU A 59 6.62 -15.54 3.75
N ARG A 60 5.53 -15.25 3.02
CA ARG A 60 4.46 -16.24 2.74
C ARG A 60 4.82 -17.22 1.63
N ALA A 61 5.73 -16.84 0.74
CA ALA A 61 6.33 -17.75 -0.24
C ALA A 61 7.35 -18.69 0.43
N VAL A 62 8.10 -18.19 1.42
CA VAL A 62 9.01 -19.00 2.23
C VAL A 62 8.26 -19.89 3.23
N ALA A 63 7.20 -19.39 3.88
CA ALA A 63 6.35 -20.20 4.76
C ALA A 63 5.63 -21.34 4.01
N ARG A 64 5.30 -21.14 2.73
CA ARG A 64 4.83 -22.23 1.85
C ARG A 64 5.92 -23.27 1.55
N LYS A 65 7.19 -22.87 1.48
CA LYS A 65 8.33 -23.78 1.35
C LYS A 65 8.66 -24.52 2.65
N VAL A 66 8.48 -23.88 3.81
CA VAL A 66 8.80 -24.47 5.13
C VAL A 66 7.65 -25.36 5.65
N GLY A 67 6.39 -25.03 5.35
CA GLY A 67 5.24 -25.88 5.67
C GLY A 67 5.10 -27.15 4.81
N GLY A 68 5.89 -27.28 3.73
CA GLY A 68 5.87 -28.43 2.82
C GLY A 68 6.75 -29.61 3.25
N VAL A 69 7.51 -29.50 4.34
CA VAL A 69 8.43 -30.58 4.76
C VAL A 69 7.69 -31.77 5.38
N ALA A 70 6.51 -31.55 6.00
CA ALA A 70 5.69 -32.64 6.54
C ALA A 70 4.90 -33.41 5.47
N THR A 71 4.65 -32.82 4.30
CA THR A 71 3.90 -33.44 3.20
C THR A 71 4.80 -34.03 2.11
N ALA A 72 6.09 -33.66 2.07
CA ALA A 72 7.05 -34.12 1.06
C ALA A 72 7.51 -35.58 1.23
N ILE A 73 7.30 -36.21 2.39
CA ILE A 73 7.71 -37.61 2.62
C ILE A 73 6.64 -38.61 2.15
N MET A 74 5.37 -38.20 2.00
CA MET A 74 4.27 -39.10 1.65
C MET A 74 3.84 -39.03 0.16
N LEU A 75 4.37 -38.08 -0.61
CA LEU A 75 3.96 -37.83 -2.00
C LEU A 75 5.06 -38.10 -3.03
N PHE A 76 6.05 -38.92 -2.69
CA PHE A 76 7.18 -39.24 -3.58
C PHE A 76 7.00 -40.51 -4.44
N THR A 77 5.81 -41.15 -4.43
CA THR A 77 5.61 -42.44 -5.13
C THR A 77 4.59 -42.45 -6.28
N VAL A 78 3.99 -41.32 -6.67
CA VAL A 78 3.17 -41.28 -7.89
C VAL A 78 3.47 -40.00 -8.66
N GLY A 79 4.59 -40.04 -9.39
CA GLY A 79 4.90 -39.06 -10.42
C GLY A 79 3.91 -39.19 -11.57
N SER A 80 2.99 -38.23 -11.66
CA SER A 80 2.37 -37.85 -12.92
C SER A 80 2.66 -36.36 -13.13
N GLU A 81 3.31 -36.08 -14.25
CA GLU A 81 3.82 -34.79 -14.65
C GLU A 81 2.64 -33.81 -14.82
N PHE A 82 2.48 -32.88 -13.89
CA PHE A 82 1.67 -31.68 -14.13
C PHE A 82 2.59 -30.64 -14.77
N THR A 83 2.79 -30.75 -16.09
CA THR A 83 3.32 -29.66 -16.91
C THR A 83 2.27 -28.56 -16.92
N ALA A 84 2.44 -27.56 -16.05
CA ALA A 84 1.71 -26.32 -16.17
C ALA A 84 2.14 -25.66 -17.49
N SER A 85 1.26 -25.75 -18.50
CA SER A 85 1.41 -25.00 -19.73
C SER A 85 1.40 -23.50 -19.41
N ALA A 86 2.59 -22.91 -19.31
CA ALA A 86 2.73 -21.47 -19.44
C ALA A 86 2.36 -21.13 -20.89
N ALA A 87 1.10 -20.76 -21.11
CA ALA A 87 0.68 -20.17 -22.36
C ALA A 87 1.64 -19.02 -22.70
N GLY A 88 2.34 -19.16 -23.82
CA GLY A 88 3.36 -18.24 -24.30
C GLY A 88 2.78 -16.89 -24.73
N ASN A 89 2.27 -16.12 -23.78
CA ASN A 89 1.95 -14.71 -24.01
C ASN A 89 3.26 -13.94 -23.93
N LYS A 90 3.75 -13.53 -25.11
CA LYS A 90 4.86 -12.59 -25.26
C LYS A 90 4.67 -11.42 -24.31
N ALA A 91 5.67 -11.14 -23.47
CA ALA A 91 5.61 -10.04 -22.52
C ALA A 91 5.29 -8.73 -23.26
N PRO A 92 4.36 -7.90 -22.75
CA PRO A 92 3.99 -6.66 -23.41
C PRO A 92 5.16 -5.69 -23.41
N LYS A 93 5.15 -4.76 -24.38
CA LYS A 93 6.15 -3.69 -24.44
C LYS A 93 5.96 -2.76 -23.25
N THR A 94 7.06 -2.40 -22.60
CA THR A 94 7.09 -1.51 -21.43
C THR A 94 8.31 -0.63 -21.48
N LEU A 95 8.23 0.49 -20.76
CA LEU A 95 9.39 1.32 -20.48
C LEU A 95 10.33 0.62 -19.49
N SER A 96 11.59 1.04 -19.50
CA SER A 96 12.55 0.66 -18.47
C SER A 96 12.04 1.09 -17.09
N LYS A 97 12.45 0.33 -16.06
CA LYS A 97 11.96 0.54 -14.69
C LYS A 97 12.31 1.93 -14.15
N GLU A 98 13.49 2.43 -14.51
CA GLU A 98 13.99 3.73 -14.05
C GLU A 98 13.18 4.87 -14.66
N THR A 99 12.95 4.85 -15.96
CA THR A 99 12.16 5.88 -16.65
C THR A 99 10.69 5.84 -16.24
N ALA A 100 10.12 4.65 -16.04
CA ALA A 100 8.78 4.51 -15.49
C ALA A 100 8.67 5.09 -14.06
N ALA A 101 9.70 4.92 -13.22
CA ALA A 101 9.74 5.54 -11.90
C ALA A 101 9.82 7.07 -11.99
N GLN A 102 10.62 7.62 -12.91
CA GLN A 102 10.66 9.08 -13.16
C GLN A 102 9.31 9.63 -13.64
N PHE A 103 8.54 8.85 -14.40
CA PHE A 103 7.18 9.20 -14.78
C PHE A 103 6.24 9.19 -13.57
N GLY A 104 6.31 8.15 -12.73
CA GLY A 104 5.56 8.03 -11.46
C GLY A 104 5.85 9.15 -10.46
N ASP A 105 6.96 9.85 -10.65
CA ASP A 105 7.45 10.95 -9.86
C ASP A 105 6.75 12.30 -10.11
N LEU A 106 5.99 12.40 -11.20
CA LEU A 106 5.22 13.58 -11.58
C LEU A 106 4.02 13.80 -10.65
N TYR A 107 3.59 15.05 -10.53
CA TYR A 107 2.39 15.42 -9.79
C TYR A 107 1.15 15.35 -10.67
N VAL A 108 0.08 14.78 -10.15
CA VAL A 108 -1.22 14.69 -10.82
C VAL A 108 -2.30 15.11 -9.84
N PHE A 109 -3.29 15.84 -10.34
CA PHE A 109 -4.50 16.09 -9.59
C PHE A 109 -5.51 14.96 -9.80
N TYR A 110 -5.76 14.18 -8.75
CA TYR A 110 -6.63 13.01 -8.78
C TYR A 110 -7.46 12.94 -7.50
N HIS A 111 -8.78 12.74 -7.64
CA HIS A 111 -9.75 12.78 -6.55
C HIS A 111 -9.59 14.00 -5.61
N GLU A 112 -9.64 15.21 -6.15
CA GLU A 112 -9.56 16.46 -5.38
C GLU A 112 -8.24 16.70 -4.63
N ARG A 113 -7.18 15.95 -4.95
CA ARG A 113 -5.87 16.08 -4.30
C ARG A 113 -4.74 15.98 -5.30
N VAL A 114 -3.66 16.72 -5.04
CA VAL A 114 -2.38 16.52 -5.72
C VAL A 114 -1.68 15.30 -5.11
N CYS A 115 -1.43 14.28 -5.92
CA CYS A 115 -0.71 13.07 -5.54
C CYS A 115 0.41 12.77 -6.54
N PRO A 116 1.42 11.95 -6.16
CA PRO A 116 2.35 11.41 -7.14
C PRO A 116 1.61 10.50 -8.11
N LEU A 117 2.05 10.50 -9.38
CA LEU A 117 1.46 9.66 -10.42
C LEU A 117 1.53 8.16 -10.07
N GLN A 118 2.50 7.73 -9.25
CA GLN A 118 2.54 6.39 -8.69
C GLN A 118 1.22 5.97 -8.01
N THR A 119 0.57 6.85 -7.25
CA THR A 119 -0.72 6.54 -6.60
C THR A 119 -1.78 6.21 -7.65
N VAL A 120 -1.86 7.03 -8.68
CA VAL A 120 -2.79 6.86 -9.80
C VAL A 120 -2.50 5.57 -10.56
N ALA A 121 -1.22 5.26 -10.79
CA ALA A 121 -0.77 4.04 -11.46
C ALA A 121 -1.17 2.78 -10.69
N LYS A 122 -0.97 2.79 -9.36
CA LYS A 122 -1.39 1.69 -8.47
C LYS A 122 -2.90 1.49 -8.51
N ASP A 123 -3.68 2.56 -8.38
CA ASP A 123 -5.14 2.50 -8.45
C ASP A 123 -5.63 1.98 -9.80
N PHE A 124 -5.04 2.44 -10.90
CA PHE A 124 -5.33 1.97 -12.25
C PHE A 124 -5.07 0.46 -12.37
N ARG A 125 -3.88 0.00 -11.99
CA ARG A 125 -3.52 -1.42 -12.01
C ARG A 125 -4.48 -2.25 -11.16
N VAL A 126 -4.82 -1.79 -9.96
CA VAL A 126 -5.74 -2.50 -9.05
C VAL A 126 -7.16 -2.56 -9.62
N LYS A 127 -7.62 -1.52 -10.31
CA LYS A 127 -8.92 -1.53 -11.01
C LYS A 127 -8.95 -2.57 -12.13
N LEU A 128 -7.92 -2.64 -12.98
CA LEU A 128 -7.87 -3.52 -14.14
C LEU A 128 -7.54 -4.98 -13.81
N TYR A 129 -6.50 -5.21 -13.01
CA TYR A 129 -5.94 -6.54 -12.74
C TYR A 129 -6.15 -6.98 -11.28
N GLY A 130 -6.52 -6.07 -10.38
CA GLY A 130 -6.65 -6.38 -8.96
C GLY A 130 -5.31 -6.38 -8.24
N ASN A 131 -5.19 -7.21 -7.20
CA ASN A 131 -3.98 -7.32 -6.37
C ASN A 131 -2.95 -8.34 -6.89
N SER A 132 -3.20 -8.94 -8.06
CA SER A 132 -2.34 -9.95 -8.69
C SER A 132 -1.22 -9.30 -9.48
N ASP A 133 -0.01 -9.82 -9.33
CA ASP A 133 1.16 -9.31 -10.03
C ASP A 133 1.01 -9.55 -11.54
N VAL A 134 1.22 -8.48 -12.30
CA VAL A 134 1.07 -8.45 -13.75
C VAL A 134 2.46 -8.62 -14.33
N TYR A 135 2.84 -9.85 -14.70
CA TYR A 135 4.15 -10.18 -15.28
C TYR A 135 5.39 -9.70 -14.48
N GLY A 136 5.23 -9.34 -13.20
CA GLY A 136 6.31 -8.79 -12.37
C GLY A 136 6.64 -7.31 -12.62
N PHE A 137 5.83 -6.58 -13.39
CA PHE A 137 6.02 -5.15 -13.65
C PHE A 137 5.63 -4.27 -12.47
N THR A 138 6.24 -3.09 -12.38
CA THR A 138 5.81 -2.05 -11.43
C THR A 138 4.50 -1.40 -11.89
N ASP A 139 3.77 -0.78 -10.97
CA ASP A 139 2.49 -0.15 -11.29
C ASP A 139 2.64 0.98 -12.33
N GLU A 140 3.76 1.71 -12.28
CA GLU A 140 4.10 2.77 -13.25
C GLU A 140 4.40 2.20 -14.64
N GLN A 141 5.06 1.04 -14.73
CA GLN A 141 5.29 0.36 -16.00
C GLN A 141 3.98 -0.11 -16.63
N VAL A 142 3.02 -0.57 -15.81
CA VAL A 142 1.68 -0.92 -16.29
C VAL A 142 0.97 0.31 -16.84
N LEU A 143 0.94 1.41 -16.09
CA LEU A 143 0.26 2.64 -16.52
C LEU A 143 0.89 3.21 -17.80
N THR A 144 2.21 3.38 -17.82
CA THR A 144 2.94 3.89 -19.00
C THR A 144 2.84 2.94 -20.18
N GLY A 145 2.81 1.63 -19.92
CA GLY A 145 2.50 0.61 -20.92
C GLY A 145 1.15 0.83 -21.60
N TRP A 146 0.11 1.13 -20.83
CA TRP A 146 -1.21 1.47 -21.38
C TRP A 146 -1.21 2.79 -22.16
N ILE A 147 -0.48 3.81 -21.69
CA ILE A 147 -0.41 5.13 -22.33
C ILE A 147 0.33 5.06 -23.68
N PHE A 148 1.53 4.48 -23.71
CA PHE A 148 2.41 4.51 -24.90
C PHE A 148 2.29 3.24 -25.77
N TYR A 149 2.00 2.10 -25.16
CA TYR A 149 1.92 0.80 -25.83
C TYR A 149 0.53 0.16 -25.72
N GLY A 150 -0.52 0.98 -25.73
CA GLY A 150 -1.91 0.55 -25.54
C GLY A 150 -2.36 -0.59 -26.46
N SER A 151 -1.77 -0.72 -27.66
CA SER A 151 -2.02 -1.86 -28.55
C SER A 151 -1.57 -3.19 -27.98
N SER A 152 -0.39 -3.28 -27.35
CA SER A 152 0.10 -4.52 -26.72
C SER A 152 -0.59 -4.84 -25.39
N TRP A 153 -1.11 -3.81 -24.71
CA TRP A 153 -1.72 -3.96 -23.39
C TRP A 153 -3.21 -4.31 -23.45
N ARG A 154 -3.88 -4.03 -24.57
CA ARG A 154 -5.31 -4.31 -24.76
C ARG A 154 -5.65 -5.80 -24.73
N ASP A 155 -4.75 -6.65 -25.25
CA ASP A 155 -4.98 -8.09 -25.41
C ASP A 155 -4.69 -8.89 -24.12
N ILE A 156 -4.16 -8.23 -23.09
CA ILE A 156 -3.84 -8.89 -21.83
C ILE A 156 -5.14 -9.21 -21.09
N PRO A 157 -5.34 -10.47 -20.63
CA PRO A 157 -6.54 -10.83 -19.89
C PRO A 157 -6.63 -10.00 -18.61
N GLN A 158 -7.66 -9.16 -18.55
CA GLN A 158 -7.97 -8.35 -17.39
C GLN A 158 -8.79 -9.18 -16.40
N LYS A 159 -8.79 -8.76 -15.13
CA LYS A 159 -9.58 -9.45 -14.11
C LYS A 159 -11.05 -9.35 -14.48
N HIS A 160 -11.70 -10.50 -14.70
CA HIS A 160 -13.14 -10.54 -14.89
C HIS A 160 -13.83 -10.18 -13.57
N ARG A 161 -14.65 -9.13 -13.57
CA ARG A 161 -15.45 -8.74 -12.42
C ARG A 161 -16.87 -9.25 -12.61
N LYS A 162 -17.41 -9.88 -11.57
CA LYS A 162 -18.75 -10.48 -11.58
C LYS A 162 -19.87 -9.42 -11.66
N ASN A 163 -19.59 -8.20 -11.20
CA ASN A 163 -20.56 -7.11 -11.14
C ASN A 163 -20.50 -6.25 -12.41
N ALA A 164 -21.66 -5.97 -13.03
CA ALA A 164 -21.76 -5.15 -14.23
C ALA A 164 -21.27 -3.71 -14.01
N ASN A 165 -21.59 -3.11 -12.86
CA ASN A 165 -21.14 -1.77 -12.49
C ASN A 165 -19.62 -1.68 -12.48
N ASP A 166 -18.94 -2.61 -11.81
CA ASP A 166 -17.49 -2.62 -11.77
C ASP A 166 -16.84 -2.79 -13.16
N ALA A 167 -17.49 -3.53 -14.06
CA ALA A 167 -17.02 -3.68 -15.44
C ALA A 167 -17.17 -2.37 -16.23
N GLN A 168 -18.26 -1.63 -16.01
CA GLN A 168 -18.47 -0.31 -16.58
C GLN A 168 -17.45 0.71 -16.03
N ASP A 169 -17.24 0.77 -14.72
CA ASP A 169 -16.27 1.68 -14.08
C ASP A 169 -14.85 1.44 -14.59
N ARG A 170 -14.48 0.16 -14.81
CA ARG A 170 -13.21 -0.22 -15.44
C ARG A 170 -13.13 0.34 -16.86
N GLN A 171 -14.17 0.17 -17.67
CA GLN A 171 -14.18 0.67 -19.03
C GLN A 171 -14.12 2.20 -19.07
N GLN A 172 -14.83 2.88 -18.17
CA GLN A 172 -14.74 4.33 -18.01
C GLN A 172 -13.32 4.77 -17.64
N THR A 173 -12.63 4.05 -16.75
CA THR A 173 -11.24 4.34 -16.39
C THR A 173 -10.30 4.20 -17.60
N ILE A 174 -10.48 3.15 -18.41
CA ILE A 174 -9.69 2.93 -19.63
C ILE A 174 -9.99 4.03 -20.65
N ASN A 175 -11.27 4.37 -20.85
CA ASN A 175 -11.67 5.42 -21.78
C ASN A 175 -11.11 6.77 -21.35
N ALA A 176 -11.22 7.12 -20.05
CA ALA A 176 -10.69 8.34 -19.47
C ALA A 176 -9.17 8.50 -19.72
N LEU A 177 -8.43 7.40 -19.61
CA LEU A 177 -7.00 7.37 -19.92
C LEU A 177 -6.73 7.72 -21.39
N PHE A 178 -7.44 7.10 -22.33
CA PHE A 178 -7.27 7.36 -23.76
C PHE A 178 -7.77 8.73 -24.20
N THR A 179 -8.80 9.27 -23.55
CA THR A 179 -9.30 10.63 -23.82
C THR A 179 -8.39 11.72 -23.26
N GLY A 180 -7.41 11.36 -22.42
CA GLY A 180 -6.48 12.29 -21.77
C GLY A 180 -7.03 12.99 -20.54
N GLU A 181 -8.34 12.89 -20.27
CA GLU A 181 -9.02 13.44 -19.08
C GLU A 181 -8.41 12.93 -17.76
N PHE A 182 -7.88 11.71 -17.78
CA PHE A 182 -7.32 11.07 -16.60
C PHE A 182 -6.04 11.75 -16.08
N LEU A 183 -5.28 12.42 -16.95
CA LEU A 183 -3.95 12.97 -16.63
C LEU A 183 -4.02 14.49 -16.50
N LYS A 184 -4.57 14.96 -15.37
CA LYS A 184 -4.52 16.38 -14.98
C LYS A 184 -3.13 16.72 -14.45
N LEU A 185 -2.21 16.99 -15.38
CA LEU A 185 -0.78 17.21 -15.12
C LEU A 185 -0.38 18.68 -15.05
N TYR A 186 -1.20 19.59 -15.59
CA TYR A 186 -0.77 20.97 -15.82
C TYR A 186 -1.45 21.91 -14.82
N PRO A 187 -0.76 22.33 -13.74
CA PRO A 187 -1.28 23.35 -12.85
C PRO A 187 -1.17 24.72 -13.49
N LEU A 188 -2.25 25.49 -13.44
CA LEU A 188 -2.28 26.90 -13.81
C LEU A 188 -2.85 27.72 -12.65
N PRO A 189 -2.11 28.73 -12.15
CA PRO A 189 -2.64 29.65 -11.16
C PRO A 189 -3.65 30.61 -11.81
N ASP A 190 -4.79 30.77 -11.16
CA ASP A 190 -5.79 31.79 -11.47
C ASP A 190 -5.31 33.17 -10.98
N SER A 191 -5.93 34.23 -11.49
CA SER A 191 -5.74 35.64 -11.08
C SER A 191 -5.83 35.85 -9.56
N LEU A 192 -6.59 34.99 -8.87
CA LEU A 192 -6.80 35.00 -7.42
C LEU A 192 -5.81 34.10 -6.65
N GLY A 193 -4.80 33.54 -7.31
CA GLY A 193 -3.78 32.66 -6.70
C GLY A 193 -4.24 31.22 -6.45
N ARG A 194 -5.42 30.82 -6.94
CA ARG A 194 -5.91 29.42 -6.84
C ARG A 194 -5.35 28.60 -7.99
N VAL A 195 -4.74 27.45 -7.70
CA VAL A 195 -4.17 26.58 -8.74
C VAL A 195 -5.21 25.57 -9.22
N THR A 196 -5.54 25.63 -10.51
CA THR A 196 -6.42 24.67 -11.17
C THR A 196 -5.59 23.73 -12.05
N TRP A 197 -5.85 22.43 -11.97
CA TRP A 197 -5.11 21.42 -12.72
C TRP A 197 -5.88 20.99 -13.96
N TYR A 198 -5.24 21.11 -15.12
CA TYR A 198 -5.81 20.81 -16.42
C TYR A 198 -5.18 19.55 -17.03
N ALA A 199 -5.97 18.82 -17.81
CA ALA A 199 -5.49 17.81 -18.74
C ALA A 199 -5.06 18.44 -20.07
N GLN A 200 -4.28 17.71 -20.88
CA GLN A 200 -3.80 18.19 -22.18
C GLN A 200 -4.94 18.57 -23.14
N ASN A 201 -6.09 17.90 -23.04
CA ASN A 201 -7.23 18.08 -23.92
C ASN A 201 -8.29 19.06 -23.38
N ASP A 202 -8.13 19.55 -22.15
CA ASP A 202 -9.09 20.47 -21.54
C ASP A 202 -9.11 21.82 -22.27
N LYS A 203 -10.17 22.59 -22.01
CA LYS A 203 -10.25 23.99 -22.41
C LYS A 203 -9.38 24.80 -21.46
N LEU A 204 -8.32 25.37 -22.01
CA LEU A 204 -7.38 26.21 -21.26
C LEU A 204 -7.91 27.66 -21.19
N PRO A 205 -7.54 28.42 -20.15
CA PRO A 205 -7.89 29.85 -20.07
C PRO A 205 -7.32 30.65 -21.24
N ASP A 206 -8.08 31.65 -21.70
CA ASP A 206 -7.68 32.50 -22.84
C ASP A 206 -6.57 33.51 -22.48
N GLU A 207 -6.33 33.74 -21.19
CA GLU A 207 -5.31 34.67 -20.66
C GLU A 207 -3.89 34.06 -20.64
N LEU A 208 -3.75 32.79 -21.07
CA LEU A 208 -2.49 32.05 -21.04
C LEU A 208 -1.53 32.53 -22.15
N SER A 209 -0.23 32.53 -21.87
CA SER A 209 0.77 32.83 -22.91
C SER A 209 0.83 31.72 -23.98
N ASP A 210 1.13 32.11 -25.23
CA ASP A 210 1.24 31.17 -26.35
C ASP A 210 2.26 30.05 -26.09
N ASP A 211 3.38 30.38 -25.43
CA ASP A 211 4.44 29.42 -25.08
C ASP A 211 3.95 28.37 -24.06
N GLU A 212 3.22 28.79 -23.02
CA GLU A 212 2.64 27.89 -22.03
C GLU A 212 1.56 27.01 -22.65
N TRP A 213 0.71 27.60 -23.51
CA TRP A 213 -0.30 26.87 -24.24
C TRP A 213 0.33 25.78 -25.12
N LEU A 214 1.37 26.15 -25.88
CA LEU A 214 2.08 25.23 -26.76
C LEU A 214 2.76 24.12 -25.95
N PHE A 215 3.38 24.47 -24.82
CA PHE A 215 4.01 23.51 -23.92
C PHE A 215 2.99 22.48 -23.43
N ILE A 216 1.83 22.90 -22.93
CA ILE A 216 0.77 22.00 -22.44
C ILE A 216 0.28 21.09 -23.56
N ARG A 217 0.03 21.64 -24.76
CA ARG A 217 -0.52 20.88 -25.89
C ARG A 217 0.48 19.92 -26.53
N LYS A 218 1.79 20.20 -26.48
CA LYS A 218 2.83 19.43 -27.21
C LYS A 218 3.69 18.55 -26.32
N SER A 219 3.85 18.86 -25.03
CA SER A 219 4.79 18.15 -24.14
C SER A 219 4.52 16.64 -24.03
N MET A 220 3.28 16.21 -23.81
CA MET A 220 2.94 14.78 -23.77
C MET A 220 3.13 14.07 -25.11
N ASN A 221 2.88 14.75 -26.23
CA ASN A 221 3.14 14.19 -27.56
C ASN A 221 4.65 14.00 -27.78
N TYR A 222 5.45 14.99 -27.38
CA TYR A 222 6.90 14.92 -27.44
C TYR A 222 7.47 13.80 -26.53
N ILE A 223 6.93 13.65 -25.31
CA ILE A 223 7.25 12.51 -24.44
C ILE A 223 6.93 11.19 -25.14
N GLY A 224 5.75 11.07 -25.77
CA GLY A 224 5.37 9.88 -26.52
C GLY A 224 6.30 9.58 -27.70
N GLU A 225 6.75 10.61 -28.43
CA GLU A 225 7.72 10.49 -29.51
C GLU A 225 9.07 9.96 -29.01
N LEU A 226 9.57 10.49 -27.88
CA LEU A 226 10.80 10.02 -27.24
C LEU A 226 10.70 8.56 -26.76
N VAL A 227 9.54 8.15 -26.27
CA VAL A 227 9.27 6.75 -25.89
C VAL A 227 9.29 5.82 -27.10
N ILE A 228 8.83 6.29 -28.26
CA ILE A 228 8.84 5.51 -29.52
C ILE A 228 10.26 5.46 -30.12
N SER A 229 11.00 6.57 -30.07
CA SER A 229 12.38 6.63 -30.56
C SER A 229 13.37 5.86 -29.67
N GLY A 230 13.00 5.61 -28.41
CA GLY A 230 13.83 4.91 -27.44
C GLY A 230 14.92 5.79 -26.82
N ASP A 231 14.82 7.12 -26.95
CA ASP A 231 15.76 8.08 -26.36
C ASP A 231 15.42 8.34 -24.88
N GLU A 232 16.01 7.52 -24.00
CA GLU A 232 15.81 7.64 -22.54
C GLU A 232 16.40 8.94 -21.95
N ALA A 233 17.47 9.47 -22.55
CA ALA A 233 18.11 10.70 -22.08
C ALA A 233 17.25 11.94 -22.39
N GLY A 234 16.72 12.02 -23.61
CA GLY A 234 15.74 13.03 -23.99
C GLY A 234 14.47 12.94 -23.12
N LEU A 235 14.00 11.72 -22.87
CA LEU A 235 12.81 11.45 -22.06
C LEU A 235 12.96 11.91 -20.61
N SER A 236 14.06 11.55 -19.95
CA SER A 236 14.34 12.01 -18.57
C SER A 236 14.41 13.54 -18.49
N THR A 237 15.04 14.19 -19.47
CA THR A 237 15.11 15.65 -19.57
C THR A 237 13.72 16.28 -19.75
N ALA A 238 12.87 15.70 -20.60
CA ALA A 238 11.51 16.17 -20.82
C ALA A 238 10.64 16.05 -19.56
N LEU A 239 10.73 14.92 -18.85
CA LEU A 239 10.03 14.70 -17.59
C LEU A 239 10.52 15.66 -16.50
N GLU A 240 11.82 15.93 -16.42
CA GLU A 240 12.37 16.90 -15.48
C GLU A 240 11.87 18.32 -15.77
N LYS A 241 11.82 18.73 -17.05
CA LYS A 241 11.24 20.02 -17.47
C LYS A 241 9.76 20.14 -17.07
N LEU A 242 8.98 19.07 -17.28
CA LEU A 242 7.58 19.03 -16.87
C LEU A 242 7.42 19.15 -15.34
N LYS A 243 8.26 18.44 -14.58
CA LYS A 243 8.26 18.53 -13.11
C LYS A 243 8.63 19.93 -12.63
N LYS A 244 9.65 20.56 -13.22
CA LYS A 244 10.03 21.95 -12.92
C LYS A 244 8.92 22.94 -13.26
N PHE A 245 8.20 22.73 -14.36
CA PHE A 245 7.01 23.52 -14.70
C PHE A 245 5.94 23.42 -13.61
N GLN A 246 5.62 22.20 -13.15
CA GLN A 246 4.66 21.97 -12.06
C GLN A 246 5.10 22.67 -10.77
N GLN A 247 6.38 22.57 -10.40
CA GLN A 247 6.94 23.21 -9.21
C GLN A 247 6.90 24.74 -9.29
N LYS A 248 7.15 25.31 -10.47
CA LYS A 248 7.09 26.75 -10.70
C LYS A 248 5.66 27.29 -10.58
N GLN A 249 4.69 26.63 -11.22
CA GLN A 249 3.31 27.13 -11.28
C GLN A 249 2.48 26.79 -10.03
N ALA A 250 2.82 25.74 -9.29
CA ALA A 250 2.07 25.27 -8.14
C ALA A 250 2.86 25.33 -6.82
N ALA A 251 3.89 26.18 -6.72
CA ALA A 251 4.83 26.21 -5.59
C ALA A 251 4.14 26.13 -4.21
N ASP A 252 3.09 26.92 -3.98
CA ASP A 252 2.36 26.97 -2.70
C ASP A 252 1.28 25.88 -2.56
N ALA A 253 0.83 25.30 -3.67
CA ALA A 253 -0.23 24.29 -3.71
C ALA A 253 0.29 22.84 -3.68
N LEU A 254 1.62 22.64 -3.76
CA LEU A 254 2.23 21.32 -3.77
C LEU A 254 2.32 20.71 -2.36
N PRO A 255 2.10 19.39 -2.22
CA PRO A 255 2.28 18.71 -0.94
C PRO A 255 3.76 18.69 -0.52
N SER A 256 4.00 18.67 0.79
CA SER A 256 5.37 18.58 1.32
C SER A 256 6.08 17.29 0.88
N THR A 257 7.40 17.35 0.79
CA THR A 257 8.26 16.21 0.40
C THR A 257 8.05 14.99 1.31
N LEU A 258 7.87 15.22 2.61
CA LEU A 258 7.57 14.17 3.60
C LEU A 258 6.23 13.48 3.32
N ARG A 259 5.19 14.25 2.97
CA ARG A 259 3.87 13.70 2.65
C ARG A 259 3.94 12.82 1.40
N ILE A 260 4.65 13.27 0.37
CA ILE A 260 4.85 12.49 -0.85
C ILE A 260 5.65 11.21 -0.55
N GLY A 261 6.74 11.32 0.21
CA GLY A 261 7.55 10.16 0.61
C GLY A 261 6.74 9.12 1.39
N ALA A 262 5.90 9.57 2.33
CA ALA A 262 4.99 8.71 3.08
C ALA A 262 3.94 8.04 2.18
N GLU A 263 3.37 8.76 1.21
CA GLU A 263 2.41 8.21 0.25
C GLU A 263 3.06 7.14 -0.65
N ARG A 264 4.28 7.37 -1.13
CA ARG A 264 5.03 6.37 -1.91
C ARG A 264 5.34 5.13 -1.09
N LEU A 265 5.74 5.31 0.17
CA LEU A 265 6.01 4.22 1.09
C LEU A 265 4.73 3.43 1.39
N TYR A 266 3.59 4.10 1.60
CA TYR A 266 2.30 3.44 1.73
C TYR A 266 1.92 2.66 0.46
N ASN A 267 2.21 3.22 -0.72
CA ASN A 267 1.94 2.57 -2.00
C ASN A 267 2.84 1.37 -2.29
N SER A 268 4.06 1.33 -1.76
CA SER A 268 4.95 0.18 -1.97
C SER A 268 4.52 -1.06 -1.17
N PHE A 269 3.76 -0.90 -0.09
CA PHE A 269 3.30 -2.03 0.71
C PHE A 269 2.16 -2.82 0.04
N PRO A 270 2.23 -4.17 0.06
CA PRO A 270 1.13 -5.02 -0.37
C PRO A 270 -0.05 -4.94 0.60
N PRO A 271 -1.28 -5.32 0.17
CA PRO A 271 -2.45 -5.32 1.06
C PRO A 271 -2.23 -6.26 2.25
N LEU A 272 -2.26 -5.69 3.47
CA LEU A 272 -1.87 -6.36 4.72
C LEU A 272 -2.95 -7.30 5.31
N PHE A 273 -4.15 -7.35 4.72
CA PHE A 273 -5.29 -8.12 5.22
C PHE A 273 -5.01 -9.58 5.62
N PRO A 274 -4.22 -10.37 4.89
CA PRO A 274 -4.00 -11.78 5.25
C PRO A 274 -3.11 -11.96 6.49
N VAL A 275 -2.28 -10.96 6.80
CA VAL A 275 -1.32 -11.00 7.91
C VAL A 275 -2.01 -10.61 9.21
N ALA A 276 -2.87 -9.60 9.16
CA ALA A 276 -3.76 -9.25 10.28
C ALA A 276 -4.61 -10.45 10.72
N GLY A 277 -5.12 -11.24 9.76
CA GLY A 277 -5.84 -12.48 10.05
C GLY A 277 -5.01 -13.52 10.81
N LEU A 278 -3.75 -13.74 10.43
CA LEU A 278 -2.86 -14.69 11.12
C LEU A 278 -2.57 -14.25 12.57
N PHE A 279 -2.32 -12.96 12.79
CA PHE A 279 -2.06 -12.45 14.14
C PHE A 279 -3.31 -12.51 15.03
N LEU A 280 -4.50 -12.18 14.50
CA LEU A 280 -5.77 -12.36 15.22
C LEU A 280 -5.98 -13.82 15.64
N ILE A 281 -5.73 -14.77 14.73
CA ILE A 281 -5.84 -16.21 15.03
C ILE A 281 -4.83 -16.63 16.10
N SER A 282 -3.57 -16.17 16.02
CA SER A 282 -2.57 -16.45 17.06
C SER A 282 -2.95 -15.90 18.43
N GLY A 283 -3.55 -14.70 18.48
CA GLY A 283 -4.07 -14.10 19.71
C GLY A 283 -5.21 -14.92 20.32
N LEU A 284 -6.13 -15.40 19.49
CA LEU A 284 -7.23 -16.27 19.93
C LEU A 284 -6.73 -17.62 20.46
N ILE A 285 -5.69 -18.21 19.85
CA ILE A 285 -5.07 -19.46 20.31
C ILE A 285 -4.41 -19.27 21.68
N LEU A 286 -3.67 -18.17 21.88
CA LEU A 286 -3.05 -17.85 23.16
C LEU A 286 -4.09 -17.61 24.26
N LEU A 287 -5.19 -16.92 23.92
CA LEU A 287 -6.31 -16.71 24.84
C LEU A 287 -6.99 -18.05 25.22
N GLY A 288 -7.23 -18.93 24.26
CA GLY A 288 -7.79 -20.26 24.52
C GLY A 288 -6.88 -21.14 25.37
N TRP A 289 -5.57 -21.09 25.13
CA TRP A 289 -4.58 -21.80 25.96
C TRP A 289 -4.57 -21.28 27.40
N PHE A 290 -4.67 -19.96 27.58
CA PHE A 290 -4.73 -19.37 28.91
C PHE A 290 -5.99 -19.77 29.69
N VAL A 291 -7.16 -19.71 29.06
CA VAL A 291 -8.43 -20.16 29.69
C VAL A 291 -8.32 -21.61 30.14
N ARG A 292 -7.67 -22.48 29.34
CA ARG A 292 -7.43 -23.87 29.70
C ARG A 292 -6.48 -24.01 30.91
N CYS A 293 -5.39 -23.25 30.93
CA CYS A 293 -4.46 -23.24 32.08
C CYS A 293 -5.15 -22.76 33.36
N LEU A 294 -5.99 -21.74 33.28
CA LEU A 294 -6.74 -21.21 34.43
C LEU A 294 -7.77 -22.24 34.95
N ALA A 295 -8.46 -22.94 34.05
CA ALA A 295 -9.38 -24.02 34.41
C ALA A 295 -8.67 -25.21 35.07
N CYS A 296 -7.49 -25.62 34.58
CA CYS A 296 -6.68 -26.65 35.22
C CYS A 296 -6.21 -26.24 36.62
N HIS A 297 -5.83 -24.97 36.82
CA HIS A 297 -5.37 -24.49 38.12
C HIS A 297 -6.52 -24.41 39.16
N LEU A 298 -7.73 -24.04 38.72
CA LEU A 298 -8.94 -24.08 39.55
C LEU A 298 -9.37 -25.50 39.92
N SER A 299 -9.16 -26.48 39.04
CA SER A 299 -9.48 -27.89 39.31
C SER A 299 -8.50 -28.60 40.26
N ILE A 300 -7.31 -28.04 40.50
CA ILE A 300 -6.29 -28.58 41.43
C ILE A 300 -6.42 -27.93 42.82
N GLY A 301 -7.24 -26.88 42.96
CA GLY A 301 -7.46 -26.14 44.21
C GLY A 301 -8.71 -26.51 45.01
N ILE A 302 -9.39 -27.62 44.66
CA ILE A 302 -10.48 -28.26 45.43
C ILE A 302 -9.95 -29.60 45.93
#